data_AF-A0A9E5EZ20-F1
#
_entry.id   AF-A0A9E5EZ20-F1
#
_cell.length_a   1.000
_cell.length_b   1.000
_cell.length_c   1.000
_cell.angle_alpha   90.00
_cell.angle_beta   90.00
_cell.angle_gamma   90.00
#
_symmetry.space_group_name_H-M   'P 1'
#
loop_
_entity.id
_entity.type
_entity.pdbx_description
1 polymer ?
#
loop_
_entity_poly.entity_id
_entity_poly.type
_entity_poly.pdbx_seq_one_letter_code
_entity_poly.pdbx_strand_id
1 'polypeptide(L)'
;MSFSFGSDPEFILSDEKGKFRSAIGIVKATKEKRLGVGGNYFFYDNVLAECTVEPAFSRDQAVENARNSLKTYAEIVRPFRLTCVASAEFEESEMRHKDARIAGCETEMCAYRLAEVPTNRIKKFFKKSNFRTAGGHVHLGTEIGGSHEQSVMLVRMLDLFLGVSSLLVDRDSASVARRRIYGLPGRFRQPTHGVKYRTTGNFWLASPRLVELVYDICGHVVNYPPPEGSGLVNHRSNLRSVYYKPIDTWLVP
;
A
#
# COMPACT_ATOMS: atom_id res chain seq x y z
N MET A 1 -6.91 18.76 7.00
CA MET A 1 -7.09 18.64 5.55
C MET A 1 -7.92 17.41 5.29
N SER A 2 -8.83 17.45 4.31
CA SER A 2 -9.55 16.26 3.87
C SER A 2 -8.62 15.36 3.04
N PHE A 3 -8.81 14.05 3.16
CA PHE A 3 -8.16 13.07 2.31
C PHE A 3 -9.08 11.86 2.09
N SER A 4 -8.84 11.14 1.00
CA SER A 4 -9.39 9.80 0.78
C SER A 4 -8.32 8.74 1.01
N PHE A 5 -8.74 7.61 1.57
CA PHE A 5 -7.90 6.46 1.87
C PHE A 5 -8.39 5.26 1.07
N GLY A 6 -7.58 4.76 0.15
CA GLY A 6 -7.86 3.56 -0.64
C GLY A 6 -6.72 2.56 -0.58
N SER A 7 -6.91 1.41 -1.20
CA SER A 7 -5.88 0.39 -1.30
C SER A 7 -6.10 -0.50 -2.51
N ASP A 8 -5.03 -1.09 -3.04
CA ASP A 8 -5.11 -2.26 -3.92
C ASP A 8 -4.18 -3.36 -3.41
N PRO A 9 -4.65 -4.13 -2.41
CA PRO A 9 -3.84 -5.15 -1.80
C PRO A 9 -3.74 -6.41 -2.64
N GLU A 10 -2.60 -7.06 -2.51
CA GLU A 10 -2.26 -8.33 -3.12
C GLU A 10 -2.22 -9.41 -2.02
N PHE A 11 -2.62 -10.63 -2.36
CA PHE A 11 -2.65 -11.77 -1.46
C PHE A 11 -2.08 -13.01 -2.12
N ILE A 12 -1.41 -13.82 -1.31
CA ILE A 12 -1.08 -15.21 -1.67
C ILE A 12 -2.25 -16.08 -1.23
N LEU A 13 -2.71 -16.98 -2.09
CA LEU A 13 -3.73 -17.95 -1.71
C LEU A 13 -3.11 -19.16 -1.03
N SER A 14 -3.80 -19.74 -0.06
CA SER A 14 -3.44 -21.05 0.52
C SER A 14 -4.61 -22.01 0.45
N ASP A 15 -4.32 -23.30 0.29
CA ASP A 15 -5.32 -24.35 0.49
C ASP A 15 -5.49 -24.71 1.98
N GLU A 16 -6.36 -25.67 2.27
CA GLU A 16 -6.66 -26.14 3.63
C GLU A 16 -5.46 -26.78 4.33
N LYS A 17 -4.46 -27.24 3.57
CA LYS A 17 -3.21 -27.81 4.10
C LYS A 17 -2.15 -26.73 4.32
N GLY A 18 -2.48 -25.46 4.08
CA GLY A 18 -1.56 -24.33 4.20
C GLY A 18 -0.58 -24.20 3.03
N LYS A 19 -0.76 -24.97 1.95
CA LYS A 19 0.11 -24.89 0.77
C LYS A 19 -0.28 -23.68 -0.07
N PHE A 20 0.71 -22.89 -0.47
CA PHE A 20 0.47 -21.74 -1.33
C PHE A 20 0.06 -22.15 -2.74
N ARG A 21 -0.97 -21.47 -3.26
CA ARG A 21 -1.59 -21.74 -4.55
C ARG A 21 -1.58 -20.50 -5.41
N SER A 22 -1.35 -20.69 -6.70
CA SER A 22 -1.46 -19.65 -7.70
C SER A 22 -2.90 -19.22 -7.85
N ALA A 23 -3.17 -17.91 -7.81
CA ALA A 23 -4.48 -17.35 -8.09
C ALA A 23 -4.94 -17.61 -9.54
N ILE A 24 -4.02 -17.95 -10.44
CA ILE A 24 -4.31 -18.24 -11.84
C ILE A 24 -5.21 -19.47 -11.93
N GLY A 25 -6.36 -19.32 -12.58
CA GLY A 25 -7.34 -20.39 -12.73
C GLY A 25 -8.27 -20.57 -11.52
N ILE A 26 -7.92 -20.00 -10.36
CA ILE A 26 -8.84 -19.86 -9.21
C ILE A 26 -9.66 -18.57 -9.41
N VAL A 27 -8.97 -17.43 -9.50
CA VAL A 27 -9.57 -16.15 -9.85
C VAL A 27 -9.71 -16.10 -11.37
N LYS A 28 -10.94 -16.00 -11.88
CA LYS A 28 -11.20 -16.05 -13.33
C LYS A 28 -10.92 -14.74 -14.05
N ALA A 29 -10.93 -13.63 -13.32
CA ALA A 29 -10.71 -12.28 -13.86
C ALA A 29 -9.21 -11.95 -13.93
N THR A 30 -8.80 -11.26 -14.99
CA THR A 30 -7.42 -10.80 -15.21
C THR A 30 -7.30 -9.31 -14.87
N LYS A 31 -6.06 -8.81 -14.79
CA LYS A 31 -5.78 -7.39 -14.57
C LYS A 31 -6.42 -6.47 -15.61
N GLU A 32 -6.54 -6.93 -16.85
CA GLU A 32 -7.16 -6.23 -17.98
C GLU A 32 -8.68 -6.37 -17.98
N LYS A 33 -9.19 -7.54 -17.56
CA LYS A 33 -10.63 -7.83 -17.47
C LYS A 33 -11.02 -8.19 -16.04
N ARG A 34 -11.11 -7.15 -15.21
CA ARG A 34 -11.38 -7.25 -13.77
C ARG A 34 -12.84 -7.58 -13.49
N LEU A 35 -13.10 -8.31 -12.40
CA LEU A 35 -14.46 -8.54 -11.90
C LEU A 35 -14.84 -7.41 -10.95
N GLY A 36 -15.84 -6.60 -11.31
CA GLY A 36 -16.36 -5.54 -10.45
C GLY A 36 -17.51 -6.02 -9.56
N VAL A 37 -17.41 -5.87 -8.24
CA VAL A 37 -18.48 -6.15 -7.28
C VAL A 37 -18.46 -5.11 -6.17
N GLY A 38 -19.59 -4.42 -5.96
CA GLY A 38 -19.76 -3.46 -4.85
C GLY A 38 -18.66 -2.39 -4.79
N GLY A 39 -18.37 -1.72 -5.91
CA GLY A 39 -17.32 -0.67 -5.97
C GLY A 39 -15.87 -1.18 -5.99
N ASN A 40 -15.66 -2.48 -5.80
CA ASN A 40 -14.34 -3.09 -5.77
C ASN A 40 -14.07 -3.94 -7.02
N TYR A 41 -12.81 -4.11 -7.38
CA TYR A 41 -12.36 -4.98 -8.46
C TYR A 41 -11.55 -6.14 -7.92
N PHE A 42 -11.72 -7.32 -8.51
CA PHE A 42 -11.03 -8.56 -8.12
C PHE A 42 -10.42 -9.21 -9.37
N PHE A 43 -9.14 -9.58 -9.30
CA PHE A 43 -8.40 -10.15 -10.44
C PHE A 43 -7.12 -10.84 -9.97
N TYR A 44 -6.53 -11.71 -10.78
CA TYR A 44 -5.15 -12.14 -10.54
C TYR A 44 -4.16 -11.22 -11.26
N ASP A 45 -3.02 -10.97 -10.62
CA ASP A 45 -1.79 -10.44 -11.24
C ASP A 45 -0.67 -11.43 -10.88
N ASN A 46 0.01 -11.96 -11.89
CA ASN A 46 0.87 -13.14 -11.77
C ASN A 46 0.17 -14.28 -11.00
N VAL A 47 0.78 -14.83 -9.96
CA VAL A 47 0.19 -15.86 -9.08
C VAL A 47 -0.59 -15.28 -7.89
N LEU A 48 -0.67 -13.95 -7.77
CA LEU A 48 -1.30 -13.27 -6.64
C LEU A 48 -2.77 -12.98 -6.93
N ALA A 49 -3.56 -13.00 -5.87
CA ALA A 49 -4.93 -12.50 -5.85
C ALA A 49 -4.89 -11.02 -5.48
N GLU A 50 -5.25 -10.12 -6.40
CA GLU A 50 -5.27 -8.67 -6.18
C GLU A 50 -6.71 -8.15 -6.19
N CYS A 51 -7.01 -7.25 -5.26
CA CYS A 51 -8.26 -6.53 -5.27
C CYS A 51 -8.06 -5.04 -5.09
N THR A 52 -9.12 -4.26 -5.33
CA THR A 52 -9.18 -2.86 -4.89
C THR A 52 -10.06 -2.75 -3.66
N VAL A 53 -9.79 -1.73 -2.84
CA VAL A 53 -10.62 -1.30 -1.72
C VAL A 53 -11.12 0.09 -2.06
N GLU A 54 -12.45 0.26 -2.06
CA GLU A 54 -13.11 1.52 -2.35
C GLU A 54 -12.58 2.65 -1.44
N PRO A 55 -12.37 3.87 -1.96
CA PRO A 55 -11.88 4.99 -1.17
C PRO A 55 -12.80 5.30 0.03
N ALA A 56 -12.18 5.53 1.17
CA ALA A 56 -12.83 5.91 2.41
C ALA A 56 -12.47 7.35 2.81
N PHE A 57 -13.42 8.03 3.43
CA PHE A 57 -13.27 9.42 3.91
C PHE A 57 -13.33 9.52 5.44
N SER A 58 -13.50 8.39 6.13
CA SER A 58 -13.41 8.25 7.57
C SER A 58 -12.76 6.93 7.95
N ARG A 59 -12.25 6.84 9.18
CA ARG A 59 -11.67 5.61 9.72
C ARG A 59 -12.67 4.44 9.68
N ASP A 60 -13.91 4.69 10.10
CA ASP A 60 -14.95 3.65 10.14
C ASP A 60 -15.28 3.15 8.73
N GLN A 61 -15.34 4.06 7.75
CA GLN A 61 -15.52 3.68 6.34
C GLN A 61 -14.32 2.90 5.80
N ALA A 62 -13.09 3.24 6.20
CA ALA A 62 -11.89 2.50 5.76
C ALA A 62 -11.92 1.05 6.24
N VAL A 63 -12.31 0.83 7.50
CA VAL A 63 -12.48 -0.51 8.06
C VAL A 63 -13.58 -1.29 7.34
N GLU A 64 -14.73 -0.64 7.11
CA GLU A 64 -15.88 -1.29 6.49
C GLU A 64 -15.63 -1.62 5.01
N ASN A 65 -15.02 -0.71 4.24
CA ASN A 65 -14.65 -0.94 2.85
C ASN A 65 -13.64 -2.09 2.73
N ALA A 66 -12.61 -2.12 3.59
CA ALA A 66 -11.64 -3.21 3.63
C ALA A 66 -12.33 -4.54 3.96
N ARG A 67 -13.18 -4.57 4.99
CA ARG A 67 -13.95 -5.77 5.37
C ARG A 67 -14.80 -6.29 4.20
N ASN A 68 -15.53 -5.41 3.53
CA ASN A 68 -16.43 -5.80 2.44
C ASN A 68 -15.67 -6.32 1.21
N SER A 69 -14.56 -5.68 0.84
CA SER A 69 -13.71 -6.15 -0.26
C SER A 69 -13.10 -7.52 0.07
N LEU A 70 -12.51 -7.69 1.26
CA LEU A 70 -11.87 -8.96 1.64
C LEU A 70 -12.86 -10.10 1.84
N LYS A 71 -14.04 -9.83 2.40
CA LYS A 71 -15.12 -10.83 2.52
C LYS A 71 -15.59 -11.29 1.14
N THR A 72 -15.83 -10.36 0.22
CA THR A 72 -16.23 -10.68 -1.15
C THR A 72 -15.14 -11.52 -1.83
N TYR A 73 -13.88 -11.13 -1.66
CA TYR A 73 -12.79 -11.86 -2.30
C TYR A 73 -12.59 -13.26 -1.70
N ALA A 74 -12.74 -13.41 -0.39
CA ALA A 74 -12.70 -14.70 0.28
C ALA A 74 -13.75 -15.67 -0.26
N GLU A 75 -14.96 -15.20 -0.59
CA GLU A 75 -16.00 -16.02 -1.23
C GLU A 75 -15.63 -16.41 -2.67
N ILE A 76 -15.07 -15.48 -3.45
CA ILE A 76 -14.62 -15.73 -4.83
C ILE A 76 -13.55 -16.84 -4.88
N VAL A 77 -12.66 -16.89 -3.90
CA VAL A 77 -11.52 -17.83 -3.91
C VAL A 77 -11.79 -19.15 -3.19
N ARG A 78 -13.02 -19.42 -2.73
CA ARG A 78 -13.31 -20.70 -2.03
C ARG A 78 -12.98 -21.92 -2.91
N PRO A 79 -12.47 -23.02 -2.31
CA PRO A 79 -12.21 -23.24 -0.88
C PRO A 79 -10.85 -22.71 -0.38
N PHE A 80 -10.12 -21.94 -1.20
CA PHE A 80 -8.83 -21.35 -0.81
C PHE A 80 -9.01 -20.15 0.12
N ARG A 81 -7.91 -19.74 0.77
CA ARG A 81 -7.89 -18.64 1.73
C ARG A 81 -6.97 -17.53 1.25
N LEU A 82 -7.36 -16.29 1.48
CA LEU A 82 -6.47 -15.13 1.36
C LEU A 82 -5.51 -15.13 2.55
N THR A 83 -4.20 -14.95 2.30
CA THR A 83 -3.20 -14.89 3.36
C THR A 83 -2.52 -13.52 3.41
N CYS A 84 -2.42 -12.94 4.61
CA CYS A 84 -1.67 -11.72 4.87
C CYS A 84 -0.17 -12.04 5.05
N VAL A 85 0.42 -12.64 4.01
CA VAL A 85 1.85 -12.94 3.93
C VAL A 85 2.44 -12.12 2.79
N ALA A 86 3.53 -11.41 3.07
CA ALA A 86 4.10 -10.43 2.15
C ALA A 86 4.98 -11.06 1.05
N SER A 87 5.39 -12.33 1.18
CA SER A 87 6.10 -13.05 0.13
C SER A 87 6.13 -14.55 0.34
N ALA A 88 6.33 -15.32 -0.73
CA ALA A 88 6.60 -16.75 -0.62
C ALA A 88 7.41 -17.27 -1.81
N GLU A 89 8.08 -18.40 -1.60
CA GLU A 89 8.55 -19.25 -2.70
C GLU A 89 7.44 -20.22 -3.10
N PHE A 90 7.03 -20.18 -4.36
CA PHE A 90 6.01 -21.10 -4.88
C PHE A 90 6.65 -22.40 -5.38
N GLU A 91 5.90 -23.50 -5.26
CA GLU A 91 6.28 -24.73 -5.95
C GLU A 91 6.25 -24.55 -7.46
N GLU A 92 7.13 -25.27 -8.17
CA GLU A 92 7.25 -25.18 -9.63
C GLU A 92 5.91 -25.43 -10.34
N SER A 93 5.06 -26.29 -9.79
CA SER A 93 3.75 -26.62 -10.34
C SER A 93 2.80 -25.42 -10.41
N GLU A 94 2.92 -24.48 -9.48
CA GLU A 94 2.12 -23.25 -9.41
C GLU A 94 2.66 -22.14 -10.34
N MET A 95 3.88 -22.33 -10.88
CA MET A 95 4.60 -21.35 -11.69
C MET A 95 4.61 -21.67 -13.20
N ARG A 96 3.91 -22.72 -13.62
CA ARG A 96 3.90 -23.21 -15.03
C ARG A 96 3.15 -22.30 -15.99
N HIS A 97 2.14 -21.57 -15.51
CA HIS A 97 1.39 -20.66 -16.38
C HIS A 97 2.26 -19.48 -16.81
N LYS A 98 2.13 -19.04 -18.06
CA LYS A 98 2.94 -17.92 -18.59
C LYS A 98 2.82 -16.66 -17.74
N ASP A 99 1.61 -16.35 -17.26
CA ASP A 99 1.34 -15.14 -16.48
C ASP A 99 2.00 -15.19 -15.10
N ALA A 100 2.24 -16.39 -14.55
CA ALA A 100 2.95 -16.55 -13.29
C ALA A 100 4.36 -15.92 -13.34
N ARG A 101 4.97 -15.85 -14.53
CA ARG A 101 6.32 -15.31 -14.77
C ARG A 101 6.32 -13.82 -15.17
N ILE A 102 5.15 -13.20 -15.32
CA ILE A 102 5.00 -11.80 -15.69
C ILE A 102 4.77 -10.98 -14.42
N ALA A 103 5.81 -10.32 -13.91
CA ALA A 103 5.72 -9.49 -12.70
C ALA A 103 6.54 -8.20 -12.84
N GLY A 104 6.14 -7.15 -12.11
CA GLY A 104 6.85 -5.86 -12.10
C GLY A 104 6.70 -5.04 -13.39
N CYS A 105 5.55 -5.15 -14.08
CA CYS A 105 5.34 -4.55 -15.39
C CYS A 105 5.25 -3.02 -15.37
N GLU A 106 4.55 -2.45 -14.39
CA GLU A 106 4.34 -1.01 -14.25
C GLU A 106 5.47 -0.36 -13.44
N THR A 107 6.03 0.72 -13.99
CA THR A 107 7.08 1.50 -13.36
C THR A 107 6.59 2.18 -12.07
N GLU A 108 7.51 2.38 -11.14
CA GLU A 108 7.28 3.13 -9.90
C GLU A 108 8.37 4.19 -9.76
N MET A 109 8.08 5.26 -9.02
CA MET A 109 9.01 6.33 -8.67
C MET A 109 9.70 6.04 -7.34
N CYS A 110 10.84 6.68 -7.12
CA CYS A 110 11.53 6.67 -5.83
C CYS A 110 11.71 8.10 -5.30
N ALA A 111 11.14 8.39 -4.13
CA ALA A 111 11.20 9.71 -3.49
C ALA A 111 12.60 10.14 -3.02
N TYR A 112 13.57 9.21 -2.93
CA TYR A 112 14.96 9.53 -2.61
C TYR A 112 15.84 9.65 -3.85
N ARG A 113 15.58 8.83 -4.87
CA ARG A 113 16.26 8.93 -6.16
C ARG A 113 15.74 10.09 -7.02
N LEU A 114 14.51 10.52 -6.76
CA LEU A 114 13.77 11.50 -7.57
C LEU A 114 13.65 11.08 -9.04
N ALA A 115 13.48 9.77 -9.26
CA ALA A 115 13.39 9.19 -10.59
C ALA A 115 12.62 7.87 -10.57
N GLU A 116 12.23 7.43 -11.76
CA GLU A 116 11.70 6.08 -11.99
C GLU A 116 12.70 5.01 -11.53
N VAL A 117 12.14 3.92 -11.01
CA VAL A 117 12.88 2.73 -10.59
C VAL A 117 13.01 1.81 -11.81
N PRO A 118 14.22 1.50 -12.27
CA PRO A 118 14.41 0.56 -13.37
C PRO A 118 13.81 -0.80 -13.02
N THR A 119 12.82 -1.24 -13.81
CA THR A 119 12.11 -2.51 -13.58
C THR A 119 12.86 -3.72 -14.13
N ASN A 120 13.89 -3.51 -14.97
CA ASN A 120 14.64 -4.57 -15.64
C ASN A 120 15.23 -5.62 -14.67
N ARG A 121 15.82 -5.19 -13.55
CA ARG A 121 16.43 -6.09 -12.55
C ARG A 121 15.35 -6.93 -11.85
N ILE A 122 14.25 -6.30 -11.46
CA ILE A 122 13.12 -6.95 -10.78
C ILE A 122 12.43 -7.95 -11.73
N LYS A 123 12.16 -7.55 -12.98
CA LYS A 123 11.63 -8.42 -14.04
C LYS A 123 12.52 -9.63 -14.27
N LYS A 124 13.84 -9.42 -14.39
CA LYS A 124 14.81 -10.50 -14.59
C LYS A 124 14.85 -11.48 -13.41
N PHE A 125 14.73 -10.97 -12.19
CA PHE A 125 14.66 -11.80 -10.99
C PHE A 125 13.38 -12.65 -10.98
N PHE A 126 12.20 -12.04 -11.10
CA PHE A 126 10.93 -12.78 -11.04
C PHE A 126 10.74 -13.76 -12.21
N LYS A 127 11.35 -13.48 -13.36
CA LYS A 127 11.36 -14.43 -14.49
C LYS A 127 12.13 -15.72 -14.19
N LYS A 128 13.13 -15.67 -13.30
CA LYS A 128 14.04 -16.79 -12.99
C LYS A 128 13.83 -17.42 -11.62
N SER A 129 12.85 -16.95 -10.85
CA SER A 129 12.60 -17.39 -9.48
C SER A 129 11.11 -17.64 -9.28
N ASN A 130 10.77 -18.53 -8.33
CA ASN A 130 9.40 -18.77 -7.90
C ASN A 130 9.01 -17.87 -6.72
N PHE A 131 9.93 -17.04 -6.24
CA PHE A 131 9.68 -16.04 -5.22
C PHE A 131 8.70 -14.98 -5.73
N ARG A 132 7.62 -14.73 -4.99
CA ARG A 132 6.64 -13.69 -5.29
C ARG A 132 6.33 -12.88 -4.05
N THR A 133 5.98 -11.63 -4.24
CA THR A 133 5.75 -10.65 -3.16
C THR A 133 4.37 -10.07 -3.26
N ALA A 134 3.68 -9.92 -2.14
CA ALA A 134 2.39 -9.27 -2.02
C ALA A 134 2.51 -7.91 -1.34
N GLY A 135 1.95 -6.87 -1.95
CA GLY A 135 1.86 -5.52 -1.41
C GLY A 135 0.53 -5.24 -0.70
N GLY A 136 0.59 -4.36 0.31
CA GLY A 136 -0.60 -3.71 0.88
C GLY A 136 -0.50 -2.22 0.61
N HIS A 137 -0.62 -1.84 -0.66
CA HIS A 137 -0.37 -0.47 -1.10
C HIS A 137 -1.42 0.47 -0.54
N VAL A 138 -1.01 1.67 -0.12
CA VAL A 138 -1.92 2.69 0.40
C VAL A 138 -2.09 3.77 -0.66
N HIS A 139 -3.35 4.13 -0.96
CA HIS A 139 -3.69 5.20 -1.88
C HIS A 139 -4.21 6.37 -1.06
N LEU A 140 -3.56 7.52 -1.17
CA LEU A 140 -4.00 8.75 -0.52
C LEU A 140 -4.39 9.75 -1.58
N GLY A 141 -5.67 10.08 -1.62
CA GLY A 141 -6.16 11.22 -2.38
C GLY A 141 -6.22 12.46 -1.52
N THR A 142 -5.40 13.45 -1.84
CA THR A 142 -5.30 14.71 -1.10
C THR A 142 -4.74 15.80 -1.99
N GLU A 143 -5.01 17.06 -1.66
CA GLU A 143 -4.44 18.23 -2.34
C GLU A 143 -2.90 18.27 -2.18
N ILE A 144 -2.37 17.80 -1.03
CA ILE A 144 -0.92 17.64 -0.81
C ILE A 144 -0.46 16.34 -1.50
N GLY A 145 -0.27 16.44 -2.81
CA GLY A 145 0.00 15.29 -3.69
C GLY A 145 -0.37 15.59 -5.14
N GLY A 146 -1.00 16.74 -5.41
CA GLY A 146 -1.32 17.18 -6.77
C GLY A 146 -0.09 17.47 -7.64
N SER A 147 1.05 17.82 -7.05
CA SER A 147 2.34 17.96 -7.74
C SER A 147 3.32 16.82 -7.43
N HIS A 148 4.34 16.66 -8.27
CA HIS A 148 5.37 15.64 -8.09
C HIS A 148 6.19 15.88 -6.80
N GLU A 149 6.55 17.13 -6.53
CA GLU A 149 7.34 17.55 -5.37
C GLU A 149 6.57 17.30 -4.07
N GLN A 150 5.27 17.63 -4.03
CA GLN A 150 4.41 17.33 -2.89
C GLN A 150 4.27 15.82 -2.68
N SER A 151 4.13 15.04 -3.76
CA SER A 151 4.08 13.58 -3.69
C SER A 151 5.37 13.00 -3.09
N VAL A 152 6.53 13.50 -3.50
CA VAL A 152 7.83 13.10 -2.95
C VAL A 152 7.90 13.39 -1.45
N MET A 153 7.48 14.57 -1.01
CA MET A 153 7.45 14.92 0.41
C MET A 153 6.49 14.03 1.20
N LEU A 154 5.26 13.85 0.69
CA LEU A 154 4.27 12.98 1.32
C LEU A 154 4.80 11.55 1.49
N VAL A 155 5.47 11.01 0.47
CA VAL A 155 6.05 9.65 0.51
C VAL A 155 7.18 9.55 1.54
N ARG A 156 8.04 10.56 1.68
CA ARG A 156 9.07 10.58 2.73
C ARG A 156 8.47 10.62 4.13
N MET A 157 7.39 11.37 4.32
CA MET A 157 6.64 11.40 5.57
C MET A 157 5.95 10.05 5.84
N LEU A 158 5.38 9.42 4.81
CA LEU A 158 4.84 8.06 4.94
C LEU A 158 5.93 7.05 5.29
N ASP A 159 7.13 7.14 4.72
CA ASP A 159 8.23 6.28 5.16
C ASP A 159 8.58 6.50 6.63
N LEU A 160 8.67 7.76 7.08
CA LEU A 160 9.01 8.09 8.46
C LEU A 160 7.98 7.56 9.47
N PHE A 161 6.68 7.77 9.20
CA PHE A 161 5.62 7.44 10.16
C PHE A 161 5.01 6.06 9.96
N LEU A 162 4.80 5.63 8.71
CA LEU A 162 4.19 4.34 8.39
C LEU A 162 5.26 3.28 8.04
N GLY A 163 6.22 3.61 7.19
CA GLY A 163 7.27 2.68 6.75
C GLY A 163 8.12 2.18 7.90
N VAL A 164 8.68 3.07 8.72
CA VAL A 164 9.49 2.72 9.90
C VAL A 164 8.65 1.97 10.94
N SER A 165 7.45 2.46 11.26
CA SER A 165 6.56 1.79 12.21
C SER A 165 6.18 0.38 11.75
N SER A 166 6.01 0.18 10.44
CA SER A 166 5.71 -1.15 9.88
C SER A 166 6.84 -2.16 10.15
N LEU A 167 8.10 -1.73 10.28
CA LEU A 167 9.21 -2.63 10.65
C LEU A 167 9.10 -3.15 12.09
N LEU A 168 8.44 -2.38 12.97
CA LEU A 168 8.26 -2.76 14.36
C LEU A 168 7.06 -3.68 14.55
N VAL A 169 5.99 -3.42 13.79
CA VAL A 169 4.72 -4.17 13.81
C VAL A 169 4.82 -5.47 13.00
N ASP A 170 5.40 -5.41 11.81
CA ASP A 170 5.49 -6.53 10.87
C ASP A 170 6.91 -7.13 10.85
N ARG A 171 7.11 -8.05 11.80
CA ARG A 171 8.35 -8.80 11.99
C ARG A 171 8.36 -10.14 11.25
N ASP A 172 7.37 -10.39 10.39
CA ASP A 172 7.27 -11.64 9.65
C ASP A 172 8.48 -11.81 8.70
N SER A 173 9.00 -13.04 8.62
CA SER A 173 10.19 -13.33 7.82
C SER A 173 9.93 -13.14 6.31
N ALA A 174 8.69 -13.35 5.85
CA ALA A 174 8.28 -13.03 4.49
C ALA A 174 8.32 -11.52 4.24
N SER A 175 7.93 -10.70 5.20
CA SER A 175 8.04 -9.25 5.06
C SER A 175 9.49 -8.77 5.01
N VAL A 176 10.37 -9.40 5.78
CA VAL A 176 11.83 -9.18 5.67
C VAL A 176 12.33 -9.59 4.27
N ALA A 177 11.89 -10.74 3.75
CA ALA A 177 12.29 -11.21 2.43
C ALA A 177 11.78 -10.30 1.30
N ARG A 178 10.51 -9.86 1.35
CA ARG A 178 9.93 -8.89 0.40
C ARG A 178 10.81 -7.65 0.29
N ARG A 179 11.19 -7.05 1.42
CA ARG A 179 11.99 -5.80 1.48
C ARG A 179 13.39 -5.92 0.86
N ARG A 180 13.89 -7.13 0.58
CA ARG A 180 15.17 -7.32 -0.14
C ARG A 180 15.05 -6.96 -1.62
N ILE A 181 13.84 -6.99 -2.19
CA ILE A 181 13.65 -6.80 -3.62
C ILE A 181 12.49 -5.87 -3.99
N TYR A 182 11.47 -5.77 -3.15
CA TYR A 182 10.25 -5.02 -3.41
C TYR A 182 9.76 -4.29 -2.15
N GLY A 183 9.05 -3.17 -2.32
CA GLY A 183 8.59 -2.34 -1.20
C GLY A 183 9.74 -1.73 -0.39
N LEU A 184 10.79 -1.29 -1.08
CA LEU A 184 11.86 -0.49 -0.49
C LEU A 184 11.36 0.90 -0.07
N PRO A 185 12.11 1.67 0.73
CA PRO A 185 11.74 3.04 1.08
C PRO A 185 11.53 3.91 -0.15
N GLY A 186 10.55 4.79 -0.06
CA GLY A 186 10.28 5.85 -1.03
C GLY A 186 9.60 5.37 -2.30
N ARG A 187 9.06 4.14 -2.35
CA ARG A 187 8.41 3.60 -3.54
C ARG A 187 6.98 4.08 -3.66
N PHE A 188 6.65 4.70 -4.78
CA PHE A 188 5.29 5.19 -5.04
C PHE A 188 4.95 5.22 -6.53
N ARG A 189 3.65 5.34 -6.81
CA ARG A 189 3.12 5.80 -8.11
C ARG A 189 2.26 7.04 -7.87
N GLN A 190 2.06 7.82 -8.92
CA GLN A 190 1.29 9.06 -8.87
C GLN A 190 0.10 8.98 -9.84
N PRO A 191 -0.98 8.28 -9.47
CA PRO A 191 -2.22 8.32 -10.23
C PRO A 191 -2.87 9.72 -10.16
N THR A 192 -3.84 9.99 -11.03
CA THR A 192 -4.53 11.29 -11.09
C THR A 192 -5.23 11.70 -9.80
N HIS A 193 -5.57 10.73 -8.94
CA HIS A 193 -6.27 10.97 -7.69
C HIS A 193 -5.34 11.15 -6.48
N GLY A 194 -4.01 11.17 -6.64
CA GLY A 194 -3.06 11.42 -5.56
C GLY A 194 -1.84 10.51 -5.57
N VAL A 195 -1.49 9.94 -4.42
CA VAL A 195 -0.29 9.10 -4.25
C VAL A 195 -0.67 7.67 -3.93
N LYS A 196 -0.08 6.72 -4.67
CA LYS A 196 -0.07 5.30 -4.34
C LYS A 196 1.27 4.95 -3.69
N TYR A 197 1.30 4.87 -2.37
CA TYR A 197 2.44 4.46 -1.57
C TYR A 197 2.61 2.92 -1.60
N ARG A 198 3.80 2.43 -1.96
CA ARG A 198 4.03 1.01 -2.29
C ARG A 198 4.99 0.28 -1.35
N THR A 199 5.54 0.97 -0.36
CA THR A 199 6.52 0.39 0.59
C THR A 199 5.91 -0.72 1.44
N THR A 200 4.66 -0.58 1.89
CA THR A 200 4.00 -1.51 2.83
C THR A 200 3.64 -2.87 2.22
N GLY A 201 3.81 -3.93 3.03
CA GLY A 201 3.22 -5.26 2.77
C GLY A 201 1.74 -5.29 3.16
N ASN A 202 1.09 -6.44 2.97
CA ASN A 202 -0.34 -6.63 3.24
C ASN A 202 -0.69 -6.94 4.72
N PHE A 203 0.30 -6.94 5.63
CA PHE A 203 0.11 -7.29 7.05
C PHE A 203 -1.02 -6.49 7.73
N TRP A 204 -1.20 -5.23 7.36
CA TRP A 204 -2.13 -4.33 8.02
C TRP A 204 -3.60 -4.64 7.71
N LEU A 205 -3.86 -5.53 6.75
CA LEU A 205 -5.19 -6.03 6.42
C LEU A 205 -5.57 -7.27 7.25
N ALA A 206 -4.67 -7.76 8.11
CA ALA A 206 -4.93 -8.92 8.95
C ALA A 206 -5.95 -8.65 10.07
N SER A 207 -6.22 -7.38 10.41
CA SER A 207 -7.26 -7.05 11.38
C SER A 207 -7.82 -5.63 11.19
N PRO A 208 -9.08 -5.37 11.59
CA PRO A 208 -9.65 -4.02 11.62
C PRO A 208 -8.80 -2.99 12.36
N ARG A 209 -8.17 -3.37 13.48
CA ARG A 209 -7.31 -2.48 14.28
C ARG A 209 -6.04 -2.04 13.54
N LEU A 210 -5.49 -2.91 12.69
CA LEU A 210 -4.35 -2.53 11.87
C LEU A 210 -4.77 -1.61 10.72
N VAL A 211 -5.96 -1.80 10.15
CA VAL A 211 -6.55 -0.86 9.17
C VAL A 211 -6.77 0.51 9.82
N GLU A 212 -7.34 0.56 11.03
CA GLU A 212 -7.48 1.79 11.82
C GLU A 212 -6.13 2.46 12.05
N LEU A 213 -5.12 1.71 12.49
CA LEU A 213 -3.78 2.23 12.74
C LEU A 213 -3.16 2.85 11.48
N VAL A 214 -3.21 2.15 10.34
CA VAL A 214 -2.66 2.66 9.09
C VAL A 214 -3.43 3.89 8.61
N TYR A 215 -4.76 3.89 8.72
CA TYR A 215 -5.59 5.07 8.41
C TYR A 215 -5.19 6.27 9.28
N ASP A 216 -5.07 6.09 10.60
CA ASP A 216 -4.76 7.16 11.55
C ASP A 216 -3.34 7.71 11.32
N ILE A 217 -2.36 6.86 11.01
CA ILE A 217 -1.01 7.30 10.63
C ILE A 217 -1.04 8.11 9.33
N CYS A 218 -1.78 7.66 8.32
CA CYS A 218 -1.92 8.41 7.07
C CYS A 218 -2.61 9.76 7.30
N GLY A 219 -3.66 9.79 8.12
CA GLY A 219 -4.32 11.02 8.53
C GLY A 219 -3.37 11.97 9.26
N HIS A 220 -2.52 11.45 10.15
CA HIS A 220 -1.48 12.25 10.81
C HIS A 220 -0.49 12.83 9.81
N VAL A 221 0.02 12.01 8.87
CA VAL A 221 0.97 12.45 7.84
C VAL A 221 0.41 13.55 6.96
N VAL A 222 -0.84 13.41 6.49
CA VAL A 222 -1.50 14.43 5.65
C VAL A 222 -1.72 15.75 6.42
N ASN A 223 -1.94 15.67 7.73
CA ASN A 223 -2.15 16.83 8.59
C ASN A 223 -0.87 17.33 9.26
N TYR A 224 0.29 16.72 8.99
CA TYR A 224 1.54 17.08 9.64
C TYR A 224 1.94 18.50 9.20
N PRO A 225 2.08 19.46 10.12
CA PRO A 225 2.47 20.81 9.74
C PRO A 225 3.89 20.76 9.16
N PRO A 226 4.14 21.41 8.00
CA PRO A 226 5.51 21.53 7.54
C PRO A 226 6.34 22.27 8.60
N PRO A 227 7.64 21.96 8.73
CA PRO A 227 8.52 22.70 9.65
C PRO A 227 8.41 24.20 9.38
N GLU A 228 8.39 25.00 10.45
CA GLU A 228 8.43 26.45 10.35
C GLU A 228 9.61 26.87 9.46
N GLY A 229 9.35 27.72 8.46
CA GLY A 229 10.37 28.20 7.51
C GLY A 229 10.58 27.38 6.24
N SER A 230 9.84 26.28 6.02
CA SER A 230 9.97 25.45 4.80
C SER A 230 9.40 26.06 3.50
N GLY A 231 8.87 27.29 3.53
CA GLY A 231 8.39 28.01 2.34
C GLY A 231 7.18 27.38 1.62
N LEU A 232 6.64 26.27 2.11
CA LEU A 232 5.61 25.47 1.43
C LEU A 232 4.18 25.72 1.90
N VAL A 233 3.91 26.87 2.53
CA VAL A 233 2.55 27.31 2.79
C VAL A 233 2.41 28.75 2.35
N ASN A 234 1.87 28.98 1.16
CA ASN A 234 1.17 30.23 0.89
C ASN A 234 0.00 30.06 -0.08
N HIS A 235 -1.00 29.30 0.34
CA HIS A 235 -2.39 29.53 -0.06
C HIS A 235 -3.33 29.25 1.11
N ARG A 236 -3.37 30.20 2.06
CA ARG A 236 -4.57 30.42 2.85
C ARG A 236 -4.98 31.88 2.69
N SER A 237 -5.88 32.09 1.73
CA SER A 237 -6.83 33.19 1.83
C SER A 237 -7.57 33.06 3.16
N ASN A 238 -7.52 34.14 3.93
CA ASN A 238 -8.39 34.45 5.07
C ASN A 238 -8.51 33.38 6.15
N LEU A 239 -7.84 33.59 7.29
CA LEU A 239 -8.48 33.59 8.60
C LEU A 239 -7.55 34.23 9.64
N ARG A 240 -8.16 35.07 10.46
CA ARG A 240 -7.58 36.07 11.36
C ARG A 240 -6.58 35.49 12.35
N SER A 241 -5.57 36.31 12.64
CA SER A 241 -4.57 36.12 13.69
C SER A 241 -5.19 35.79 15.04
N VAL A 242 -4.88 34.61 15.58
CA VAL A 242 -4.90 34.38 17.03
C VAL A 242 -3.44 34.30 17.44
N TYR A 243 -2.93 35.40 17.99
CA TYR A 243 -1.63 35.46 18.63
C TYR A 243 -1.64 34.51 19.83
N TYR A 244 -0.81 33.46 19.82
CA TYR A 244 -0.40 32.76 21.04
C TYR A 244 1.00 33.24 21.42
N LYS A 245 1.13 33.73 22.66
CA LYS A 245 2.39 34.15 23.27
C LYS A 245 3.30 32.93 23.53
N PRO A 246 4.63 33.07 23.47
CA PRO A 246 5.57 31.99 23.76
C PRO A 246 5.45 31.51 25.21
N ILE A 247 5.57 30.20 25.41
CA ILE A 247 5.79 29.58 26.71
C ILE A 247 7.29 29.70 27.00
N ASP A 248 7.63 30.59 27.92
CA ASP A 248 8.90 30.58 28.63
C ASP A 248 8.58 30.61 30.13
N THR A 249 9.47 29.99 30.90
CA THR A 249 9.51 29.88 32.36
C THR A 249 8.72 28.72 32.99
N TRP A 250 9.38 27.56 33.06
CA TRP A 250 9.34 26.69 34.24
C TRP A 250 10.77 26.41 34.69
N LEU A 251 11.45 27.37 35.33
CA LEU A 251 12.63 27.12 36.17
C LEU A 251 12.84 28.27 37.20
N VAL A 252 12.28 28.03 38.40
CA VAL A 252 12.78 28.28 39.78
C VAL A 252 12.90 29.74 40.30
N PRO A 253 12.66 30.03 41.60
CA PRO A 253 12.10 29.22 42.71
C PRO A 253 10.63 29.53 43.06
#